data_AF-A0AB38B2Y0-F1
#
_entry.id   AF-A0AB38B2Y0-F1
#
_cell.length_a   1.000
_cell.length_b   1.000
_cell.length_c   1.000
_cell.angle_alpha   90.00
_cell.angle_beta   90.00
_cell.angle_gamma   90.00
#
_symmetry.space_group_name_H-M   'P 1'
#
loop_
_entity.id
_entity.type
_entity.pdbx_description
1 polymer ?
#
loop_
_entity_poly.entity_id
_entity_poly.type
_entity_poly.pdbx_seq_one_letter_code
_entity_poly.pdbx_strand_id
1 'polypeptide(L)'
;MTTLRNVTLEAWMKEHGHSSNSLAEAVNSAVGDLTGRVGGLDGSSVRDWKAGRVRWPKSATRVALEKVTGLPATALGFVPRGRAPSPAPAAQPEEPVERCRFLAAGTALAAVAVTPAAGAGRRVGTSDVVRLQQRFTEIIASDHRHGGRLGIEQKAAALADEALVLQNSGSASQRVRARVYGCAAAFRSSAMWASIDGRRYEDAMIHMREAQALAELAADPAIKFRIWSHAGTLYRHMGRPGEAMAANDVARSLSITRRDSLFASLGLARQAAIHGVARNLTAARRSFAQAQEAMDRADPGAIRPVWMASFYDQAELDSLALTGYLALGDHETAEAHAHRCLAALRPHMQRSKAIATTRLACAQLGQRDAGPAVATAMSVPADAAVHHPRVARMLRNFHIKIHAMAPNSPTTRMWNEYAHATWKESV
;
A
#
# COMPACT_ATOMS: atom_id res chain seq x y z
N MET A 1 32.34 -15.68 17.70
CA MET A 1 31.77 -14.44 18.27
C MET A 1 31.33 -14.75 19.69
N THR A 2 31.98 -14.18 20.70
CA THR A 2 31.65 -14.39 22.12
C THR A 2 30.32 -13.71 22.42
N THR A 3 29.25 -14.48 22.66
CA THR A 3 27.94 -13.91 23.01
C THR A 3 27.96 -13.44 24.46
N LEU A 4 27.63 -12.16 24.70
CA LEU A 4 27.47 -11.60 26.05
C LEU A 4 26.30 -12.29 26.76
N ARG A 5 26.56 -12.87 27.93
CA ARG A 5 25.55 -13.54 28.77
C ARG A 5 24.50 -12.53 29.25
N ASN A 6 23.22 -12.89 29.19
CA ASN A 6 22.11 -12.07 29.71
C ASN A 6 21.98 -12.27 31.22
N VAL A 7 22.81 -11.55 31.97
CA VAL A 7 22.85 -11.60 33.44
C VAL A 7 21.59 -11.00 34.09
N THR A 8 20.89 -10.10 33.40
CA THR A 8 19.68 -9.44 33.90
C THR A 8 18.50 -10.42 33.98
N LEU A 9 18.30 -11.22 32.94
CA LEU A 9 17.30 -12.29 32.96
C LEU A 9 17.63 -13.34 34.05
N GLU A 10 18.91 -13.67 34.21
CA GLU A 10 19.35 -14.65 35.21
C GLU A 10 19.14 -14.16 36.65
N ALA A 11 19.38 -12.88 36.92
CA ALA A 11 19.08 -12.24 38.20
C ALA A 11 17.57 -12.24 38.49
N TRP A 12 16.75 -11.82 37.53
CA TRP A 12 15.30 -11.81 37.66
C TRP A 12 14.73 -13.20 37.96
N MET A 13 15.21 -14.23 37.23
CA MET A 13 14.82 -15.61 37.46
C MET A 13 15.17 -16.10 38.87
N LYS A 14 16.35 -15.73 39.38
CA LYS A 14 16.77 -16.10 40.74
C LYS A 14 15.91 -15.42 41.81
N GLU A 15 15.60 -14.14 41.63
CA GLU A 15 14.76 -13.36 42.54
C GLU A 15 13.32 -13.89 42.60
N HIS A 16 12.78 -14.32 41.46
CA HIS A 16 11.39 -14.79 41.33
C HIS A 16 11.25 -16.32 41.41
N GLY A 17 12.31 -17.04 41.81
CA GLY A 17 12.26 -18.49 42.03
C GLY A 17 12.07 -19.35 40.77
N HIS A 18 12.37 -18.82 39.58
CA HIS A 18 12.19 -19.53 38.32
C HIS A 18 13.41 -20.38 37.91
N SER A 19 13.19 -21.67 37.74
CA SER A 19 14.09 -22.53 36.95
C SER A 19 13.91 -22.30 35.45
N SER A 20 14.87 -22.72 34.62
CA SER A 20 14.75 -22.61 33.16
C SER A 20 13.56 -23.38 32.58
N ASN A 21 13.18 -24.51 33.19
CA ASN A 21 11.99 -25.26 32.78
C ASN A 21 10.72 -24.53 33.22
N SER A 22 10.65 -24.06 34.47
CA SER A 22 9.44 -23.37 34.98
C SER A 22 9.14 -22.07 34.22
N LEU A 23 10.18 -21.31 33.80
CA LEU A 23 9.97 -20.12 32.99
C LEU A 23 9.54 -20.49 31.57
N ALA A 24 10.08 -21.56 30.99
CA ALA A 24 9.64 -22.03 29.68
C ALA A 24 8.15 -22.45 29.71
N GLU A 25 7.72 -23.16 30.75
CA GLU A 25 6.33 -23.55 30.96
C GLU A 25 5.41 -22.33 31.14
N ALA A 26 5.77 -21.38 32.01
CA ALA A 26 4.99 -20.16 32.22
C ALA A 26 4.83 -19.35 30.93
N VAL A 27 5.91 -19.20 30.15
CA VAL A 27 5.88 -18.48 28.88
C VAL A 27 5.09 -19.27 27.82
N ASN A 28 5.19 -20.60 27.76
CA ASN A 28 4.39 -21.41 26.84
C ASN A 28 2.89 -21.33 27.14
N SER A 29 2.52 -21.31 28.42
CA SER A 29 1.14 -21.10 28.85
C SER A 29 0.62 -19.74 28.40
N ALA A 30 1.40 -18.67 28.63
CA ALA A 30 1.07 -17.33 28.16
C ALA A 30 1.04 -17.22 26.62
N VAL A 31 1.90 -17.95 25.89
CA VAL A 31 1.80 -18.05 24.41
C VAL A 31 0.52 -18.77 24.00
N GLY A 32 0.12 -19.82 24.73
CA GLY A 32 -1.14 -20.53 24.57
C GLY A 32 -2.33 -19.58 24.66
N ASP A 33 -2.42 -18.80 25.73
CA ASP A 33 -3.46 -17.79 25.94
C ASP A 33 -3.52 -16.76 24.80
N LEU A 34 -2.35 -16.33 24.31
CA LEU A 34 -2.24 -15.26 23.32
C LEU A 34 -2.52 -15.73 21.89
N THR A 35 -2.21 -16.99 21.56
CA THR A 35 -2.19 -17.48 20.17
C THR A 35 -3.09 -18.67 19.90
N GLY A 36 -3.69 -19.27 20.94
CA GLY A 36 -4.49 -20.49 20.83
C GLY A 36 -3.68 -21.76 20.52
N ARG A 37 -2.34 -21.68 20.56
CA ARG A 37 -1.42 -22.81 20.37
C ARG A 37 -0.39 -22.82 21.48
N VAL A 38 -0.15 -23.97 22.09
CA VAL A 38 0.85 -24.14 23.14
C VAL A 38 2.23 -23.77 22.59
N GLY A 39 2.96 -22.92 23.31
CA GLY A 39 4.32 -22.54 22.93
C GLY A 39 5.26 -23.75 22.91
N GLY A 40 6.28 -23.71 22.05
CA GLY A 40 7.26 -24.79 21.90
C GLY A 40 8.59 -24.56 22.64
N LEU A 41 8.60 -23.73 23.69
CA LEU A 41 9.81 -23.48 24.47
C LEU A 41 10.10 -24.63 25.44
N ASP A 42 11.38 -24.83 25.71
CA ASP A 42 11.88 -25.78 26.69
C ASP A 42 12.97 -25.13 27.55
N GLY A 43 13.50 -25.85 28.54
CA GLY A 43 14.60 -25.33 29.36
C GLY A 43 15.86 -24.98 28.57
N SER A 44 16.07 -25.59 27.39
CA SER A 44 17.16 -25.24 26.45
C SER A 44 16.97 -23.82 25.93
N SER A 45 15.76 -23.49 25.51
CA SER A 45 15.40 -22.18 24.97
C SER A 45 15.70 -21.05 25.96
N VAL A 46 15.35 -21.25 27.23
CA VAL A 46 15.65 -20.26 28.29
C VAL A 46 17.15 -20.21 28.60
N ARG A 47 17.86 -21.34 28.54
CA ARG A 47 19.33 -21.35 28.66
C ARG A 47 20.01 -20.61 27.51
N ASP A 48 19.47 -20.67 26.29
CA ASP A 48 19.96 -19.89 25.15
C ASP A 48 19.74 -18.38 25.33
N TRP A 49 18.65 -17.99 26.01
CA TRP A 49 18.41 -16.60 26.38
C TRP A 49 19.44 -16.11 27.39
N LYS A 50 19.67 -16.88 28.47
CA LYS A 50 20.69 -16.59 29.47
C LYS A 50 22.09 -16.53 28.85
N ALA A 51 22.42 -17.45 27.94
CA ALA A 51 23.71 -17.47 27.25
C ALA A 51 23.90 -16.33 26.22
N GLY A 52 22.86 -15.52 25.97
CA GLY A 52 22.90 -14.45 24.97
C GLY A 52 22.89 -14.94 23.52
N ARG A 53 22.65 -16.24 23.29
CA ARG A 53 22.54 -16.81 21.94
C ARG A 53 21.30 -16.30 21.22
N VAL A 54 20.23 -16.02 21.97
CA VAL A 54 19.04 -15.34 21.48
C VAL A 54 19.04 -13.89 21.96
N ARG A 55 19.49 -12.99 21.09
CA ARG A 55 19.54 -11.55 21.39
C ARG A 55 18.15 -10.91 21.50
N TRP A 56 17.17 -11.42 20.74
CA TRP A 56 15.82 -10.87 20.67
C TRP A 56 14.80 -11.99 20.43
N PRO A 57 13.90 -12.30 21.38
CA PRO A 57 12.87 -13.33 21.22
C PRO A 57 11.88 -12.98 20.11
N LYS A 58 11.26 -14.02 19.51
CA LYS A 58 10.18 -13.85 18.52
C LYS A 58 9.00 -13.10 19.14
N SER A 59 8.21 -12.40 18.31
CA SER A 59 7.17 -11.47 18.77
C SER A 59 6.20 -12.05 19.79
N ALA A 60 5.54 -13.18 19.50
CA ALA A 60 4.57 -13.80 20.40
C ALA A 60 5.22 -14.26 21.73
N THR A 61 6.40 -14.84 21.66
CA THR A 61 7.19 -15.25 22.83
C THR A 61 7.63 -14.05 23.67
N ARG A 62 7.98 -12.93 23.04
CA ARG A 62 8.37 -11.70 23.73
C ARG A 62 7.19 -11.12 24.51
N VAL A 63 6.03 -11.00 23.89
CA VAL A 63 4.81 -10.50 24.56
C VAL A 63 4.40 -11.43 25.70
N ALA A 64 4.48 -12.74 25.50
CA ALA A 64 4.21 -13.72 26.55
C ALA A 64 5.20 -13.59 27.72
N LEU A 65 6.49 -13.41 27.42
CA LEU A 65 7.52 -13.20 28.44
C LEU A 65 7.25 -11.92 29.24
N GLU A 66 6.95 -10.80 28.57
CA GLU A 66 6.62 -9.53 29.22
C GLU A 66 5.35 -9.63 30.09
N LYS A 67 4.36 -10.44 29.67
CA LYS A 67 3.18 -10.73 30.48
C LYS A 67 3.50 -11.55 31.73
N VAL A 68 4.39 -12.55 31.61
CA VAL A 68 4.79 -13.42 32.73
C VAL A 68 5.66 -12.66 33.73
N THR A 69 6.56 -11.81 33.25
CA THR A 69 7.51 -11.10 34.12
C THR A 69 6.99 -9.75 34.62
N GLY A 70 6.00 -9.17 33.96
CA GLY A 70 5.55 -7.78 34.21
C GLY A 70 6.56 -6.72 33.77
N LEU A 71 7.66 -7.12 33.11
CA LEU A 71 8.76 -6.25 32.70
C LEU A 71 8.93 -6.27 31.17
N PRO A 72 9.24 -5.13 30.53
CA PRO A 72 9.56 -5.12 29.11
C PRO A 72 10.81 -5.95 28.81
N ALA A 73 10.90 -6.57 27.64
CA ALA A 73 12.01 -7.46 27.30
C ALA A 73 13.39 -6.77 27.35
N THR A 74 13.44 -5.45 27.13
CA THR A 74 14.66 -4.66 27.30
C THR A 74 15.11 -4.57 28.75
N ALA A 75 14.17 -4.49 29.71
CA ALA A 75 14.49 -4.53 31.14
C ALA A 75 14.94 -5.93 31.60
N LEU A 76 14.62 -6.98 30.83
CA LEU A 76 15.14 -8.33 31.02
C LEU A 76 16.48 -8.58 30.27
N GLY A 77 17.12 -7.53 29.74
CA GLY A 77 18.43 -7.63 29.09
C GLY A 77 18.43 -8.09 27.63
N PHE A 78 17.26 -8.19 26.97
CA PHE A 78 17.21 -8.45 25.53
C PHE A 78 17.44 -7.17 24.72
N VAL A 79 18.10 -7.31 23.56
CA VAL A 79 18.47 -6.16 22.72
C VAL A 79 17.78 -6.23 21.35
N PRO A 80 16.99 -5.23 20.96
CA PRO A 80 16.32 -5.21 19.65
C PRO A 80 17.30 -5.36 18.49
N ARG A 81 16.90 -6.11 17.45
CA ARG A 81 17.64 -6.16 16.18
C ARG A 81 17.32 -4.89 15.37
N GLY A 82 18.14 -3.84 15.51
CA GLY A 82 18.26 -2.58 14.71
C GLY A 82 16.96 -1.91 14.23
N ARG A 83 16.62 -0.66 14.59
CA ARG A 83 17.34 0.63 14.47
C ARG A 83 17.25 1.39 15.80
N ALA A 84 18.37 1.90 16.29
CA ALA A 84 18.41 2.70 17.53
C ALA A 84 17.65 4.03 17.34
N PRO A 85 16.81 4.47 18.30
CA PRO A 85 16.51 5.88 18.48
C PRO A 85 17.72 6.58 19.12
N SER A 86 18.07 7.77 18.62
CA SER A 86 19.08 8.63 19.26
C SER A 86 18.70 8.92 20.71
N PRO A 87 19.69 9.03 21.63
CA PRO A 87 19.43 9.44 23.00
C PRO A 87 19.05 10.92 23.04
N ALA A 88 18.01 11.25 23.80
CA ALA A 88 17.70 12.63 24.19
C ALA A 88 18.81 13.18 25.12
N PRO A 89 19.07 14.50 25.15
CA PRO A 89 20.08 15.06 26.04
C PRO A 89 19.67 14.90 27.51
N ALA A 90 20.65 14.58 28.34
CA ALA A 90 20.51 14.38 29.77
C ALA A 90 20.12 15.67 30.51
N ALA A 91 19.08 15.60 31.34
CA ALA A 91 18.93 16.46 32.50
C ALA A 91 19.50 15.71 33.71
N GLN A 92 20.48 16.30 34.40
CA GLN A 92 20.91 15.88 35.73
C GLN A 92 20.13 16.68 36.82
N PRO A 93 20.34 16.44 38.13
CA PRO A 93 19.40 15.67 38.95
C PRO A 93 18.87 16.47 40.15
N GLU A 94 17.58 16.32 40.48
CA GLU A 94 17.10 16.64 41.83
C GLU A 94 16.38 15.43 42.42
N GLU A 95 16.95 14.92 43.51
CA GLU A 95 16.33 14.03 44.51
C GLU A 95 15.89 14.89 45.72
N PRO A 96 15.16 14.36 46.72
CA PRO A 96 13.93 13.56 46.66
C PRO A 96 12.90 14.10 47.68
N VAL A 97 11.62 13.71 47.65
CA VAL A 97 10.89 13.19 48.84
C VAL A 97 9.43 12.85 48.59
N GLU A 98 8.98 11.92 49.41
CA GLU A 98 7.78 11.12 49.42
C GLU A 98 6.48 11.86 49.81
N ARG A 99 5.39 11.34 49.20
CA ARG A 99 4.11 10.92 49.80
C ARG A 99 3.41 11.79 50.86
N CYS A 100 2.17 12.11 50.52
CA CYS A 100 0.97 12.15 51.37
C CYS A 100 1.06 12.86 52.73
N ARG A 101 0.41 14.04 52.82
CA ARG A 101 -0.46 14.31 53.97
C ARG A 101 -1.55 15.37 53.73
N PHE A 102 -2.75 14.92 54.07
CA PHE A 102 -4.01 15.58 54.36
C PHE A 102 -3.90 16.78 55.33
N LEU A 103 -4.59 17.91 55.08
CA LEU A 103 -5.76 18.42 55.86
C LEU A 103 -6.14 19.88 55.54
N ALA A 104 -7.46 20.06 55.28
CA ALA A 104 -8.39 21.12 55.70
C ALA A 104 -7.98 22.62 55.70
N ALA A 105 -8.76 23.44 54.96
CA ALA A 105 -9.74 24.42 55.50
C ALA A 105 -10.05 25.53 54.48
N GLY A 106 -11.33 25.85 54.27
CA GLY A 106 -11.76 27.03 53.50
C GLY A 106 -13.13 26.89 52.84
N THR A 107 -14.18 27.20 53.59
CA THR A 107 -15.58 27.28 53.15
C THR A 107 -15.83 28.32 52.05
N ALA A 108 -16.60 27.99 51.00
CA ALA A 108 -17.86 28.68 50.64
C ALA A 108 -18.48 28.26 49.28
N LEU A 109 -19.78 27.96 49.36
CA LEU A 109 -20.88 28.05 48.39
C LEU A 109 -21.02 26.99 47.27
N ALA A 110 -22.10 26.24 47.43
CA ALA A 110 -22.67 25.28 46.50
C ALA A 110 -23.19 25.94 45.22
N ALA A 111 -22.68 25.48 44.09
CA ALA A 111 -23.46 25.40 42.87
C ALA A 111 -23.69 23.90 42.60
N VAL A 112 -24.95 23.48 42.60
CA VAL A 112 -25.34 22.18 42.05
C VAL A 112 -25.11 22.27 40.54
N ALA A 113 -23.87 22.05 40.12
CA ALA A 113 -23.60 21.70 38.74
C ALA A 113 -24.18 20.31 38.57
N VAL A 114 -25.30 20.21 37.85
CA VAL A 114 -25.72 18.98 37.21
C VAL A 114 -24.49 18.45 36.49
N THR A 115 -23.88 17.41 37.04
CA THR A 115 -22.84 16.68 36.35
C THR A 115 -23.50 16.21 35.06
N PRO A 116 -23.02 16.63 33.87
CA PRO A 116 -23.49 15.97 32.66
C PRO A 116 -23.10 14.51 32.87
N ALA A 117 -24.11 13.63 32.88
CA ALA A 117 -23.92 12.20 32.90
C ALA A 117 -22.73 11.89 31.98
N ALA A 118 -21.70 11.25 32.53
CA ALA A 118 -20.49 10.88 31.80
C ALA A 118 -20.89 10.43 30.41
N GLY A 119 -20.57 11.26 29.41
CA GLY A 119 -21.18 11.19 28.09
C GLY A 119 -21.08 9.77 27.58
N ALA A 120 -22.22 9.16 27.26
CA ALA A 120 -22.27 7.82 26.71
C ALA A 120 -21.23 7.73 25.59
N GLY A 121 -20.13 7.02 25.87
CA GLY A 121 -18.95 7.05 25.01
C GLY A 121 -19.36 6.68 23.60
N ARG A 122 -19.11 7.58 22.63
CA ARG A 122 -19.53 7.43 21.23
C ARG A 122 -19.27 6.01 20.74
N ARG A 123 -20.33 5.25 20.47
CA ARG A 123 -20.19 3.87 19.99
C ARG A 123 -19.93 3.87 18.48
N VAL A 124 -18.79 3.33 18.05
CA VAL A 124 -18.47 3.19 16.62
C VAL A 124 -19.13 1.92 16.10
N GLY A 125 -19.91 2.08 15.03
CA GLY A 125 -20.78 1.03 14.52
C GLY A 125 -20.52 0.66 13.05
N THR A 126 -21.31 -0.30 12.56
CA THR A 126 -21.31 -0.69 11.14
C THR A 126 -21.71 0.47 10.23
N SER A 127 -22.59 1.38 10.68
CA SER A 127 -23.00 2.58 9.93
C SER A 127 -21.82 3.50 9.65
N ASP A 128 -20.89 3.68 10.59
CA ASP A 128 -19.68 4.47 10.35
C ASP A 128 -18.79 3.81 9.28
N VAL A 129 -18.66 2.48 9.31
CA VAL A 129 -17.91 1.72 8.29
C VAL A 129 -18.54 1.92 6.91
N VAL A 130 -19.87 1.83 6.80
CA VAL A 130 -20.59 2.06 5.55
C VAL A 130 -20.34 3.48 5.02
N ARG A 131 -20.37 4.50 5.89
CA ARG A 131 -20.05 5.88 5.51
C ARG A 131 -18.62 6.02 4.97
N LEU A 132 -17.65 5.37 5.60
CA LEU A 132 -16.26 5.35 5.09
C LEU A 132 -16.18 4.66 3.73
N GLN A 133 -16.88 3.54 3.52
CA GLN A 133 -16.90 2.82 2.24
C GLN A 133 -17.57 3.63 1.11
N GLN A 134 -18.60 4.41 1.42
CA GLN A 134 -19.21 5.35 0.47
C GLN A 134 -18.21 6.43 0.04
N ARG A 135 -17.52 7.07 0.99
CA ARG A 135 -16.46 8.04 0.69
C ARG A 135 -15.30 7.43 -0.10
N PHE A 136 -14.96 6.17 0.16
CA PHE A 136 -13.97 5.46 -0.64
C PHE A 136 -14.42 5.30 -2.09
N THR A 137 -15.70 5.04 -2.34
CA THR A 137 -16.28 4.97 -3.70
C THR A 137 -16.16 6.31 -4.43
N GLU A 138 -16.37 7.43 -3.74
CA GLU A 138 -16.17 8.77 -4.31
C GLU A 138 -14.71 9.03 -4.72
N ILE A 139 -13.74 8.56 -3.93
CA ILE A 139 -12.31 8.67 -4.26
C ILE A 139 -12.00 7.88 -5.54
N ILE A 140 -12.51 6.65 -5.66
CA ILE A 140 -12.31 5.82 -6.86
C ILE A 140 -12.91 6.51 -8.10
N ALA A 141 -14.13 7.06 -8.00
CA ALA A 141 -14.74 7.79 -9.10
C ALA A 141 -13.95 9.06 -9.49
N SER A 142 -13.38 9.76 -8.51
CA SER A 142 -12.52 10.93 -8.76
C SER A 142 -11.21 10.53 -9.46
N ASP A 143 -10.59 9.43 -9.05
CA ASP A 143 -9.36 8.90 -9.65
C ASP A 143 -9.56 8.49 -11.12
N HIS A 144 -10.66 7.81 -11.45
CA HIS A 144 -10.97 7.41 -12.84
C HIS A 144 -11.09 8.60 -13.80
N ARG A 145 -11.60 9.73 -13.30
CA ARG A 145 -11.74 10.95 -14.10
C ARG A 145 -10.42 11.69 -14.26
N HIS A 146 -9.72 11.92 -13.17
CA HIS A 146 -8.62 12.89 -13.18
C HIS A 146 -7.24 12.25 -13.09
N GLY A 147 -7.03 11.28 -12.20
CA GLY A 147 -5.73 10.64 -11.95
C GLY A 147 -4.61 11.60 -11.53
N GLY A 148 -3.66 11.13 -10.72
CA GLY A 148 -2.37 11.81 -10.49
C GLY A 148 -2.37 13.19 -9.83
N ARG A 149 -3.54 13.83 -9.63
CA ARG A 149 -3.69 15.16 -9.02
C ARG A 149 -3.40 15.10 -7.52
N LEU A 150 -2.65 16.10 -7.02
CA LEU A 150 -2.28 16.21 -5.61
C LEU A 150 -3.51 16.30 -4.68
N GLY A 151 -4.58 16.97 -5.11
CA GLY A 151 -5.81 17.06 -4.32
C GLY A 151 -6.49 15.71 -4.06
N ILE A 152 -6.36 14.73 -4.97
CA ILE A 152 -6.90 13.38 -4.76
C ILE A 152 -6.10 12.64 -3.69
N GLU A 153 -4.78 12.77 -3.74
CA GLU A 153 -3.88 12.23 -2.73
C GLU A 153 -4.17 12.80 -1.34
N GLN A 154 -4.22 14.13 -1.22
CA GLN A 154 -4.48 14.81 0.05
C GLN A 154 -5.86 14.45 0.61
N LYS A 155 -6.90 14.42 -0.23
CA LYS A 155 -8.25 14.01 0.19
C LYS A 155 -8.26 12.56 0.68
N ALA A 156 -7.58 11.65 0.00
CA ALA A 156 -7.49 10.26 0.41
C ALA A 156 -6.69 10.11 1.73
N ALA A 157 -5.57 10.81 1.90
CA ALA A 157 -4.81 10.82 3.14
C ALA A 157 -5.63 11.35 4.33
N ALA A 158 -6.33 12.48 4.15
CA ALA A 158 -7.20 13.05 5.17
C ALA A 158 -8.33 12.09 5.59
N LEU A 159 -8.94 11.37 4.65
CA LEU A 159 -9.96 10.37 4.97
C LEU A 159 -9.40 9.16 5.73
N ALA A 160 -8.13 8.80 5.50
CA ALA A 160 -7.46 7.80 6.32
C ALA A 160 -7.28 8.30 7.76
N ASP A 161 -6.89 9.57 7.94
CA ASP A 161 -6.74 10.18 9.26
C ASP A 161 -8.07 10.28 10.00
N GLU A 162 -9.15 10.66 9.31
CA GLU A 162 -10.51 10.63 9.87
C GLU A 162 -10.91 9.21 10.32
N ALA A 163 -10.59 8.18 9.53
CA ALA A 163 -10.84 6.79 9.91
C ALA A 163 -10.02 6.37 11.15
N LEU A 164 -8.78 6.85 11.30
CA LEU A 164 -7.95 6.58 12.46
C LEU A 164 -8.39 7.34 13.71
N VAL A 165 -8.86 8.57 13.57
CA VAL A 165 -9.52 9.31 14.66
C VAL A 165 -10.77 8.55 15.12
N LEU A 166 -11.58 8.06 14.19
CA LEU A 166 -12.73 7.22 14.49
C LEU A 166 -12.31 5.92 15.19
N GLN A 167 -11.23 5.27 14.74
CA GLN A 167 -10.69 4.07 15.37
C GLN A 167 -10.32 4.29 16.84
N ASN A 168 -9.79 5.46 17.18
CA ASN A 168 -9.41 5.83 18.54
C ASN A 168 -10.58 6.39 19.37
N SER A 169 -11.77 6.50 18.78
CA SER A 169 -12.96 7.05 19.43
C SER A 169 -13.83 5.95 20.04
N GLY A 170 -14.20 6.13 21.31
CA GLY A 170 -15.21 5.36 22.03
C GLY A 170 -15.14 3.83 21.92
N SER A 171 -16.29 3.17 22.12
CA SER A 171 -16.36 1.69 22.17
C SER A 171 -16.75 1.09 20.82
N ALA A 172 -16.11 -0.03 20.45
CA ALA A 172 -16.34 -0.74 19.20
C ALA A 172 -15.99 -2.22 19.34
N SER A 173 -16.73 -3.10 18.67
CA SER A 173 -16.34 -4.52 18.58
C SER A 173 -15.04 -4.69 17.78
N GLN A 174 -14.31 -5.78 18.02
CA GLN A 174 -13.08 -6.08 17.28
C GLN A 174 -13.32 -6.17 15.76
N ARG A 175 -14.46 -6.72 15.35
CA ARG A 175 -14.87 -6.78 13.93
C ARG A 175 -15.05 -5.40 13.31
N VAL A 176 -15.66 -4.45 14.03
CA VAL A 176 -15.82 -3.07 13.56
C VAL A 176 -14.46 -2.39 13.48
N ARG A 177 -13.61 -2.54 14.50
CA ARG A 177 -12.23 -2.01 14.50
C ARG A 177 -11.41 -2.50 13.30
N ALA A 178 -11.44 -3.80 13.01
CA ALA A 178 -10.76 -4.37 11.86
C ALA A 178 -11.25 -3.77 10.52
N ARG A 179 -12.57 -3.53 10.39
CA ARG A 179 -13.16 -2.89 9.20
C ARG A 179 -12.79 -1.41 9.07
N VAL A 180 -12.68 -0.68 10.18
CA VAL A 180 -12.21 0.72 10.17
C VAL A 180 -10.74 0.79 9.74
N TYR A 181 -9.87 -0.10 10.25
CA TYR A 181 -8.51 -0.23 9.75
C TYR A 181 -8.46 -0.57 8.25
N GLY A 182 -9.35 -1.47 7.79
CA GLY A 182 -9.48 -1.79 6.38
C GLY A 182 -9.84 -0.57 5.51
N CYS A 183 -10.72 0.29 6.00
CA CYS A 183 -11.06 1.55 5.33
C CYS A 183 -9.86 2.51 5.31
N ALA A 184 -9.16 2.68 6.44
CA ALA A 184 -7.96 3.51 6.51
C ALA A 184 -6.86 3.02 5.55
N ALA A 185 -6.64 1.70 5.48
CA ALA A 185 -5.73 1.07 4.53
C ALA A 185 -6.17 1.31 3.07
N ALA A 186 -7.47 1.25 2.78
CA ALA A 186 -8.02 1.56 1.46
C ALA A 186 -7.78 3.01 1.05
N PHE A 187 -7.96 3.96 1.97
CA PHE A 187 -7.67 5.37 1.74
C PHE A 187 -6.18 5.63 1.52
N ARG A 188 -5.29 5.11 2.37
CA ARG A 188 -3.83 5.21 2.17
C ARG A 188 -3.38 4.56 0.86
N SER A 189 -3.98 3.43 0.48
CA SER A 189 -3.71 2.79 -0.81
C SER A 189 -4.19 3.63 -2.00
N SER A 190 -5.25 4.41 -1.86
CA SER A 190 -5.66 5.39 -2.89
C SER A 190 -4.74 6.61 -2.94
N ALA A 191 -4.28 7.12 -1.79
CA ALA A 191 -3.27 8.17 -1.73
C ALA A 191 -1.98 7.70 -2.45
N MET A 192 -1.51 6.50 -2.12
CA MET A 192 -0.40 5.83 -2.80
C MET A 192 -0.59 5.80 -4.33
N TRP A 193 -1.77 5.39 -4.81
CA TRP A 193 -2.04 5.35 -6.25
C TRP A 193 -2.01 6.73 -6.91
N ALA A 194 -2.62 7.73 -6.28
CA ALA A 194 -2.58 9.11 -6.74
C ALA A 194 -1.15 9.67 -6.80
N SER A 195 -0.29 9.34 -5.82
CA SER A 195 1.14 9.69 -5.83
C SER A 195 1.90 8.95 -6.94
N ILE A 196 1.68 7.64 -7.14
CA ILE A 196 2.28 6.86 -8.24
C ILE A 196 1.95 7.51 -9.58
N ASP A 197 0.68 7.83 -9.79
CA ASP A 197 0.20 8.35 -11.06
C ASP A 197 0.64 9.79 -11.32
N GLY A 198 0.73 10.57 -10.24
CA GLY A 198 1.32 11.90 -10.20
C GLY A 198 2.85 11.91 -10.23
N ARG A 199 3.48 10.72 -10.26
CA ARG A 199 4.94 10.51 -10.26
C ARG A 199 5.68 11.05 -9.03
N ARG A 200 4.97 11.22 -7.91
CA ARG A 200 5.51 11.54 -6.58
C ARG A 200 5.88 10.24 -5.86
N TYR A 201 6.94 9.58 -6.32
CA TYR A 201 7.27 8.22 -5.88
C TYR A 201 7.72 8.14 -4.42
N GLU A 202 8.31 9.21 -3.88
CA GLU A 202 8.69 9.30 -2.47
C GLU A 202 7.46 9.28 -1.56
N ASP A 203 6.47 10.13 -1.85
CA ASP A 203 5.17 10.15 -1.18
C ASP A 203 4.45 8.81 -1.31
N ALA A 204 4.49 8.20 -2.51
CA ALA A 204 3.91 6.88 -2.74
C ALA A 204 4.50 5.81 -1.81
N MET A 205 5.81 5.85 -1.54
CA MET A 205 6.46 4.90 -0.61
C MET A 205 6.04 5.14 0.84
N ILE A 206 5.79 6.38 1.25
CA ILE A 206 5.26 6.71 2.58
C ILE A 206 3.87 6.12 2.75
N HIS A 207 2.95 6.45 1.82
CA HIS A 207 1.58 5.91 1.84
C HIS A 207 1.56 4.38 1.74
N MET A 208 2.49 3.76 1.00
CA MET A 208 2.62 2.31 0.92
C MET A 208 2.89 1.69 2.30
N ARG A 209 3.86 2.21 3.05
CA ARG A 209 4.24 1.67 4.36
C ARG A 209 3.09 1.80 5.36
N GLU A 210 2.42 2.94 5.36
CA GLU A 210 1.23 3.18 6.20
C GLU A 210 0.09 2.21 5.84
N ALA A 211 -0.23 2.10 4.55
CA ALA A 211 -1.28 1.19 4.09
C ALA A 211 -0.98 -0.28 4.45
N GLN A 212 0.28 -0.72 4.33
CA GLN A 212 0.69 -2.07 4.72
C GLN A 212 0.48 -2.32 6.21
N ALA A 213 0.91 -1.41 7.09
CA ALA A 213 0.71 -1.55 8.53
C ALA A 213 -0.78 -1.64 8.89
N LEU A 214 -1.61 -0.79 8.28
CA LEU A 214 -3.06 -0.78 8.50
C LEU A 214 -3.74 -2.06 7.97
N ALA A 215 -3.26 -2.60 6.84
CA ALA A 215 -3.80 -3.84 6.26
C ALA A 215 -3.53 -5.06 7.15
N GLU A 216 -2.38 -5.13 7.83
CA GLU A 216 -2.12 -6.20 8.81
C GLU A 216 -3.08 -6.12 9.99
N LEU A 217 -3.37 -4.90 10.49
CA LEU A 217 -4.34 -4.69 11.57
C LEU A 217 -5.78 -5.01 11.14
N ALA A 218 -6.11 -4.79 9.86
CA ALA A 218 -7.43 -5.10 9.30
C ALA A 218 -7.65 -6.60 9.08
N ALA A 219 -6.59 -7.39 8.94
CA ALA A 219 -6.63 -8.79 8.53
C ALA A 219 -7.46 -9.05 7.25
N ASP A 220 -7.46 -8.09 6.32
CA ASP A 220 -8.21 -8.16 5.06
C ASP A 220 -7.27 -8.52 3.88
N PRO A 221 -7.39 -9.73 3.30
CA PRO A 221 -6.54 -10.15 2.20
C PRO A 221 -6.77 -9.38 0.91
N ALA A 222 -7.97 -8.82 0.68
CA ALA A 222 -8.28 -8.07 -0.52
C ALA A 222 -7.58 -6.71 -0.54
N ILE A 223 -7.60 -5.99 0.60
CA ILE A 223 -6.86 -4.73 0.68
C ILE A 223 -5.34 -4.96 0.66
N LYS A 224 -4.85 -6.02 1.31
CA LYS A 224 -3.44 -6.41 1.25
C LYS A 224 -3.02 -6.71 -0.19
N PHE A 225 -3.85 -7.43 -0.95
CA PHE A 225 -3.61 -7.66 -2.38
C PHE A 225 -3.48 -6.34 -3.12
N ARG A 226 -4.46 -5.42 -2.97
CA ARG A 226 -4.44 -4.12 -3.66
C ARG A 226 -3.15 -3.34 -3.40
N ILE A 227 -2.72 -3.26 -2.14
CA ILE A 227 -1.51 -2.51 -1.74
C ILE A 227 -0.26 -3.09 -2.38
N TRP A 228 -0.04 -4.40 -2.27
CA TRP A 228 1.13 -5.06 -2.87
C TRP A 228 1.11 -5.01 -4.40
N SER A 229 -0.09 -5.12 -4.97
CA SER A 229 -0.32 -4.95 -6.39
C SER A 229 0.06 -3.52 -6.84
N HIS A 230 -0.29 -2.47 -6.08
CA HIS A 230 0.12 -1.09 -6.35
C HIS A 230 1.63 -0.90 -6.16
N ALA A 231 2.23 -1.52 -5.14
CA ALA A 231 3.68 -1.51 -4.93
C ALA A 231 4.44 -2.07 -6.14
N GLY A 232 3.97 -3.18 -6.72
CA GLY A 232 4.53 -3.71 -7.97
C GLY A 232 4.48 -2.68 -9.11
N THR A 233 3.40 -1.88 -9.20
CA THR A 233 3.29 -0.82 -10.20
C THR A 233 4.22 0.36 -9.93
N LEU A 234 4.36 0.77 -8.66
CA LEU A 234 5.30 1.80 -8.22
C LEU A 234 6.73 1.45 -8.64
N TYR A 235 7.23 0.28 -8.25
CA TYR A 235 8.59 -0.14 -8.58
C TYR A 235 8.80 -0.32 -10.08
N ARG A 236 7.78 -0.79 -10.81
CA ARG A 236 7.82 -0.85 -12.28
C ARG A 236 7.97 0.55 -12.89
N HIS A 237 7.25 1.55 -12.38
CA HIS A 237 7.36 2.95 -12.83
C HIS A 237 8.70 3.61 -12.46
N MET A 238 9.39 3.10 -11.43
CA MET A 238 10.75 3.48 -11.08
C MET A 238 11.83 2.74 -11.89
N GLY A 239 11.47 1.81 -12.78
CA GLY A 239 12.43 1.01 -13.53
C GLY A 239 13.16 -0.04 -12.67
N ARG A 240 12.53 -0.51 -11.59
CA ARG A 240 13.10 -1.47 -10.63
C ARG A 240 12.37 -2.82 -10.74
N PRO A 241 12.60 -3.61 -11.82
CA PRO A 241 11.81 -4.80 -12.12
C PRO A 241 11.93 -5.92 -11.07
N GLY A 242 13.08 -6.06 -10.41
CA GLY A 242 13.26 -7.05 -9.33
C GLY A 242 12.34 -6.80 -8.13
N GLU A 243 12.30 -5.55 -7.65
CA GLU A 243 11.40 -5.16 -6.56
C GLU A 243 9.93 -5.15 -6.98
N ALA A 244 9.66 -4.79 -8.23
CA ALA A 244 8.32 -4.89 -8.79
C ALA A 244 7.81 -6.34 -8.77
N MET A 245 8.67 -7.30 -9.17
CA MET A 245 8.35 -8.72 -9.13
C MET A 245 8.15 -9.20 -7.70
N ALA A 246 9.08 -8.89 -6.79
CA ALA A 246 8.96 -9.28 -5.39
C ALA A 246 7.66 -8.77 -4.74
N ALA A 247 7.29 -7.51 -4.99
CA ALA A 247 6.02 -6.96 -4.50
C ALA A 247 4.80 -7.66 -5.11
N ASN A 248 4.84 -7.97 -6.41
CA ASN A 248 3.76 -8.68 -7.09
C ASN A 248 3.64 -10.14 -6.63
N ASP A 249 4.75 -10.81 -6.32
CA ASP A 249 4.75 -12.16 -5.77
C ASP A 249 4.08 -12.23 -4.39
N VAL A 250 4.26 -11.20 -3.55
CA VAL A 250 3.50 -11.09 -2.30
C VAL A 250 2.00 -11.05 -2.60
N ALA A 251 1.54 -10.18 -3.51
CA ALA A 251 0.13 -10.10 -3.89
C ALA A 251 -0.39 -11.45 -4.43
N ARG A 252 0.36 -12.09 -5.32
CA ARG A 252 0.01 -13.38 -5.94
C ARG A 252 -0.05 -14.54 -4.95
N SER A 253 0.76 -14.50 -3.89
CA SER A 253 0.81 -15.55 -2.87
C SER A 253 -0.39 -15.56 -1.90
N LEU A 254 -1.15 -14.46 -1.83
CA LEU A 254 -2.30 -14.32 -0.92
C LEU A 254 -3.40 -15.34 -1.24
N SER A 255 -4.10 -15.82 -0.21
CA SER A 255 -5.16 -16.83 -0.40
C SER A 255 -6.31 -16.39 -1.31
N ILE A 256 -6.56 -15.08 -1.41
CA ILE A 256 -7.62 -14.54 -2.27
C ILE A 256 -7.39 -14.82 -3.76
N THR A 257 -6.14 -14.88 -4.21
CA THR A 257 -5.82 -15.19 -5.62
C THR A 257 -6.10 -16.65 -5.97
N ARG A 258 -6.19 -17.54 -4.98
CA ARG A 258 -6.60 -18.93 -5.16
C ARG A 258 -8.11 -19.12 -5.07
N ARG A 259 -8.82 -18.16 -4.45
CA ARG A 259 -10.27 -18.22 -4.20
C ARG A 259 -11.09 -17.48 -5.25
N ASP A 260 -10.49 -16.49 -5.93
CA ASP A 260 -11.18 -15.70 -6.94
C ASP A 260 -10.26 -15.49 -8.15
N SER A 261 -10.67 -16.05 -9.29
CA SER A 261 -9.91 -16.02 -10.55
C SER A 261 -9.65 -14.60 -11.05
N LEU A 262 -10.49 -13.62 -10.70
CA LEU A 262 -10.26 -12.23 -11.12
C LEU A 262 -9.06 -11.61 -10.37
N PHE A 263 -8.84 -11.98 -9.10
CA PHE A 263 -7.62 -11.59 -8.36
C PHE A 263 -6.38 -12.29 -8.93
N ALA A 264 -6.49 -13.56 -9.31
CA ALA A 264 -5.41 -14.27 -10.01
C ALA A 264 -5.04 -13.56 -11.32
N SER A 265 -6.06 -13.23 -12.13
CA SER A 265 -5.91 -12.51 -13.40
C SER A 265 -5.17 -11.19 -13.22
N LEU A 266 -5.61 -10.33 -12.30
CA LEU A 266 -4.96 -9.03 -12.06
C LEU A 266 -3.49 -9.18 -11.63
N GLY A 267 -3.18 -10.17 -10.78
CA GLY A 267 -1.80 -10.46 -10.38
C GLY A 267 -0.91 -10.90 -11.55
N LEU A 268 -1.45 -11.72 -12.47
CA LEU A 268 -0.76 -12.20 -13.67
C LEU A 268 -0.60 -11.08 -14.73
N ALA A 269 -1.62 -10.26 -14.93
CA ALA A 269 -1.57 -9.12 -15.85
C ALA A 269 -0.49 -8.11 -15.45
N ARG A 270 -0.38 -7.82 -14.15
CA ARG A 270 0.70 -6.98 -13.62
C ARG A 270 2.06 -7.63 -13.76
N GLN A 271 2.15 -8.94 -13.56
CA GLN A 271 3.37 -9.69 -13.80
C GLN A 271 3.84 -9.59 -15.25
N ALA A 272 2.92 -9.70 -16.23
CA ALA A 272 3.22 -9.54 -17.64
C ALA A 272 3.81 -8.14 -17.93
N ALA A 273 3.21 -7.09 -17.37
CA ALA A 273 3.74 -5.73 -17.50
C ALA A 273 5.13 -5.55 -16.85
N ILE A 274 5.42 -6.25 -15.74
CA ILE A 274 6.73 -6.24 -15.09
C ILE A 274 7.77 -6.98 -15.96
N HIS A 275 7.42 -8.13 -16.52
CA HIS A 275 8.28 -8.87 -17.46
C HIS A 275 8.63 -8.03 -18.69
N GLY A 276 7.72 -7.15 -19.15
CA GLY A 276 8.01 -6.21 -20.22
C GLY A 276 9.17 -5.27 -19.90
N VAL A 277 9.15 -4.64 -18.70
CA VAL A 277 10.26 -3.79 -18.24
C VAL A 277 11.54 -4.59 -18.00
N ALA A 278 11.42 -5.85 -17.57
CA ALA A 278 12.53 -6.78 -17.43
C ALA A 278 13.05 -7.36 -18.76
N ARG A 279 12.51 -6.92 -19.91
CA ARG A 279 12.88 -7.37 -21.27
C ARG A 279 12.75 -8.88 -21.48
N ASN A 280 11.81 -9.52 -20.81
CA ASN A 280 11.55 -10.95 -20.94
C ASN A 280 10.25 -11.21 -21.73
N LEU A 281 10.36 -11.30 -23.05
CA LEU A 281 9.24 -11.46 -23.98
C LEU A 281 8.43 -12.75 -23.69
N THR A 282 9.11 -13.88 -23.55
CA THR A 282 8.46 -15.18 -23.33
C THR A 282 7.66 -15.20 -22.04
N ALA A 283 8.22 -14.67 -20.96
CA ALA A 283 7.51 -14.59 -19.68
C ALA A 283 6.34 -13.60 -19.73
N ALA A 284 6.50 -12.46 -20.43
CA ALA A 284 5.42 -11.50 -20.61
C ALA A 284 4.22 -12.11 -21.36
N ARG A 285 4.47 -12.77 -22.50
CA ARG A 285 3.45 -13.46 -23.30
C ARG A 285 2.72 -14.53 -22.49
N ARG A 286 3.47 -15.39 -21.80
CA ARG A 286 2.91 -16.45 -20.96
C ARG A 286 2.05 -15.90 -19.82
N SER A 287 2.55 -14.89 -19.09
CA SER A 287 1.79 -14.27 -17.99
C SER A 287 0.53 -13.57 -18.48
N PHE A 288 0.56 -12.96 -19.67
CA PHE A 288 -0.63 -12.37 -20.28
C PHE A 288 -1.68 -13.43 -20.62
N ALA A 289 -1.29 -14.51 -21.30
CA ALA A 289 -2.22 -15.60 -21.65
C ALA A 289 -2.88 -16.20 -20.39
N GLN A 290 -2.10 -16.46 -19.34
CA GLN A 290 -2.61 -16.94 -18.06
C GLN A 290 -3.55 -15.93 -17.38
N ALA A 291 -3.30 -14.62 -17.55
CA ALA A 291 -4.17 -13.58 -17.02
C ALA A 291 -5.54 -13.57 -17.72
N GLN A 292 -5.56 -13.74 -19.05
CA GLN A 292 -6.79 -13.86 -19.84
C GLN A 292 -7.58 -15.11 -19.41
N GLU A 293 -6.96 -16.28 -19.38
CA GLU A 293 -7.61 -17.53 -18.94
C GLU A 293 -8.18 -17.44 -17.51
N ALA A 294 -7.53 -16.70 -16.62
CA ALA A 294 -8.03 -16.46 -15.27
C ALA A 294 -9.20 -15.46 -15.25
N MET A 295 -9.22 -14.47 -16.14
CA MET A 295 -10.35 -13.54 -16.29
C MET A 295 -11.56 -14.28 -16.83
N ASP A 296 -11.39 -15.11 -17.86
CA ASP A 296 -12.46 -15.86 -18.51
C ASP A 296 -13.13 -16.87 -17.56
N ARG A 297 -12.35 -17.42 -16.61
CA ARG A 297 -12.86 -18.31 -15.54
C ARG A 297 -13.46 -17.56 -14.34
N ALA A 298 -13.41 -16.23 -14.30
CA ALA A 298 -13.91 -15.49 -13.16
C ALA A 298 -15.45 -15.49 -13.16
N ASP A 299 -16.05 -15.86 -12.02
CA ASP A 299 -17.50 -15.77 -11.84
C ASP A 299 -17.97 -14.30 -11.97
N PRO A 300 -18.85 -13.97 -12.94
CA PRO A 300 -19.40 -12.63 -13.11
C PRO A 300 -20.29 -12.19 -11.94
N GLY A 301 -20.93 -13.13 -11.25
CA GLY A 301 -21.84 -12.88 -10.12
C GLY A 301 -21.15 -12.73 -8.76
N ALA A 302 -19.85 -13.01 -8.69
CA ALA A 302 -19.10 -12.94 -7.43
C ALA A 302 -19.06 -11.51 -6.85
N ILE A 303 -19.42 -11.38 -5.58
CA ILE A 303 -19.37 -10.11 -4.86
C ILE A 303 -17.91 -9.77 -4.55
N ARG A 304 -17.42 -8.67 -5.12
CA ARG A 304 -16.04 -8.19 -4.98
C ARG A 304 -15.99 -6.80 -4.36
N PRO A 305 -14.85 -6.39 -3.77
CA PRO A 305 -14.66 -5.02 -3.33
C PRO A 305 -14.90 -4.02 -4.46
N VAL A 306 -15.49 -2.86 -4.15
CA VAL A 306 -15.85 -1.83 -5.13
C VAL A 306 -14.68 -1.41 -6.02
N TRP A 307 -13.47 -1.33 -5.46
CA TRP A 307 -12.27 -0.98 -6.23
C TRP A 307 -11.95 -2.02 -7.30
N MET A 308 -12.22 -3.30 -7.06
CA MET A 308 -11.94 -4.38 -8.02
C MET A 308 -12.91 -4.30 -9.19
N ALA A 309 -14.21 -4.21 -8.88
CA ALA A 309 -15.28 -4.12 -9.89
C ALA A 309 -15.26 -2.80 -10.69
N SER A 310 -14.80 -1.71 -10.08
CA SER A 310 -14.72 -0.40 -10.75
C SER A 310 -13.50 -0.29 -11.66
N PHE A 311 -12.40 -0.95 -11.33
CA PHE A 311 -11.12 -0.77 -12.04
C PHE A 311 -10.76 -1.89 -13.01
N TYR A 312 -10.93 -3.17 -12.64
CA TYR A 312 -10.34 -4.26 -13.40
C TYR A 312 -11.37 -4.96 -14.28
N ASP A 313 -11.17 -4.84 -15.59
CA ASP A 313 -11.95 -5.44 -16.65
C ASP A 313 -11.02 -5.74 -17.85
N GLN A 314 -11.59 -6.16 -18.98
CA GLN A 314 -10.83 -6.45 -20.21
C GLN A 314 -10.01 -5.24 -20.67
N ALA A 315 -10.52 -4.00 -20.52
CA ALA A 315 -9.81 -2.80 -20.93
C ALA A 315 -8.52 -2.63 -20.13
N GLU A 316 -8.55 -2.86 -18.81
CA GLU A 316 -7.35 -2.76 -17.98
C GLU A 316 -6.37 -3.93 -18.21
N LEU A 317 -6.86 -5.13 -18.51
CA LEU A 317 -6.01 -6.26 -18.91
C LEU A 317 -5.22 -5.93 -20.19
N ASP A 318 -5.91 -5.42 -21.22
CA ASP A 318 -5.27 -4.95 -22.46
C ASP A 318 -4.35 -3.73 -22.21
N SER A 319 -4.71 -2.81 -21.31
CA SER A 319 -3.85 -1.67 -20.91
C SER A 319 -2.52 -2.12 -20.28
N LEU A 320 -2.54 -3.17 -19.46
CA LEU A 320 -1.34 -3.76 -18.86
C LEU A 320 -0.48 -4.47 -19.92
N ALA A 321 -1.11 -5.20 -20.85
CA ALA A 321 -0.44 -5.84 -21.97
C ALA A 321 0.24 -4.80 -22.90
N LEU A 322 -0.50 -3.77 -23.31
CA LEU A 322 0.00 -2.60 -24.04
C LEU A 322 1.26 -2.04 -23.37
N THR A 323 1.21 -1.86 -22.05
CA THR A 323 2.36 -1.36 -21.28
C THR A 323 3.57 -2.30 -21.38
N GLY A 324 3.35 -3.61 -21.27
CA GLY A 324 4.40 -4.63 -21.34
C GLY A 324 5.05 -4.69 -22.71
N TYR A 325 4.26 -4.77 -23.78
CA TYR A 325 4.77 -4.90 -25.16
C TYR A 325 5.46 -3.61 -25.64
N LEU A 326 4.95 -2.43 -25.27
CA LEU A 326 5.68 -1.18 -25.49
C LEU A 326 7.04 -1.17 -24.83
N ALA A 327 7.13 -1.68 -23.60
CA ALA A 327 8.39 -1.79 -22.89
C ALA A 327 9.33 -2.83 -23.51
N LEU A 328 8.82 -3.82 -24.26
CA LEU A 328 9.62 -4.81 -24.99
C LEU A 328 10.11 -4.28 -26.34
N GLY A 329 9.41 -3.30 -26.92
CA GLY A 329 9.63 -2.84 -28.30
C GLY A 329 8.83 -3.64 -29.34
N ASP A 330 7.92 -4.51 -28.90
CA ASP A 330 6.97 -5.23 -29.74
C ASP A 330 5.79 -4.29 -30.04
N HIS A 331 6.05 -3.32 -30.92
CA HIS A 331 5.16 -2.18 -31.15
C HIS A 331 3.85 -2.58 -31.84
N GLU A 332 3.88 -3.56 -32.74
CA GLU A 332 2.69 -4.08 -33.43
C GLU A 332 1.72 -4.73 -32.42
N THR A 333 2.22 -5.63 -31.58
CA THR A 333 1.41 -6.26 -30.52
C THR A 333 0.89 -5.22 -29.53
N ALA A 334 1.72 -4.23 -29.20
CA ALA A 334 1.31 -3.11 -28.36
C ALA A 334 0.14 -2.32 -28.96
N GLU A 335 0.22 -1.93 -30.24
CA GLU A 335 -0.86 -1.22 -30.95
C GLU A 335 -2.17 -2.03 -30.93
N ALA A 336 -2.10 -3.33 -31.21
CA ALA A 336 -3.28 -4.21 -31.15
C ALA A 336 -3.95 -4.21 -29.77
N HIS A 337 -3.18 -4.28 -28.67
CA HIS A 337 -3.71 -4.15 -27.31
C HIS A 337 -4.25 -2.74 -27.02
N ALA A 338 -3.66 -1.70 -27.60
CA ALA A 338 -4.15 -0.34 -27.42
C ALA A 338 -5.55 -0.16 -28.01
N HIS A 339 -5.79 -0.69 -29.22
CA HIS A 339 -7.11 -0.66 -29.84
C HIS A 339 -8.15 -1.45 -29.04
N ARG A 340 -7.82 -2.67 -28.57
CA ARG A 340 -8.71 -3.46 -27.70
C ARG A 340 -9.04 -2.72 -26.39
N CYS A 341 -8.03 -2.15 -25.74
CA CYS A 341 -8.20 -1.35 -24.54
C CYS A 341 -9.14 -0.17 -24.79
N LEU A 342 -8.87 0.65 -25.82
CA LEU A 342 -9.67 1.83 -26.14
C LEU A 342 -11.12 1.48 -26.49
N ALA A 343 -11.36 0.36 -27.19
CA ALA A 343 -12.69 -0.10 -27.54
C ALA A 343 -13.51 -0.59 -26.32
N ALA A 344 -12.84 -1.16 -25.31
CA ALA A 344 -13.48 -1.68 -24.10
C ALA A 344 -13.62 -0.65 -22.97
N LEU A 345 -12.96 0.52 -23.07
CA LEU A 345 -12.98 1.54 -22.02
C LEU A 345 -14.38 2.12 -21.81
N ARG A 346 -14.78 2.20 -20.53
CA ARG A 346 -16.02 2.85 -20.13
C ARG A 346 -15.93 4.38 -20.29
N PRO A 347 -17.00 5.08 -20.70
CA PRO A 347 -16.94 6.52 -21.02
C PRO A 347 -16.45 7.44 -19.90
N HIS A 348 -16.58 7.07 -18.62
CA HIS A 348 -16.14 7.90 -17.50
C HIS A 348 -14.64 7.78 -17.19
N MET A 349 -13.91 6.85 -17.82
CA MET A 349 -12.49 6.58 -17.56
C MET A 349 -11.55 7.48 -18.37
N GLN A 350 -11.71 8.80 -18.23
CA GLN A 350 -11.01 9.80 -19.04
C GLN A 350 -9.49 9.72 -18.87
N ARG A 351 -9.00 9.52 -17.65
CA ARG A 351 -7.58 9.31 -17.35
C ARG A 351 -7.00 8.09 -18.08
N SER A 352 -7.69 6.94 -18.01
CA SER A 352 -7.23 5.72 -18.67
C SER A 352 -7.24 5.88 -20.20
N LYS A 353 -8.25 6.55 -20.76
CA LYS A 353 -8.32 6.86 -22.18
C LYS A 353 -7.13 7.70 -22.64
N ALA A 354 -6.79 8.78 -21.92
CA ALA A 354 -5.63 9.61 -22.26
C ALA A 354 -4.33 8.80 -22.24
N ILE A 355 -4.10 8.00 -21.19
CA ILE A 355 -2.90 7.16 -21.08
C ILE A 355 -2.82 6.12 -22.21
N ALA A 356 -3.92 5.43 -22.52
CA ALA A 356 -3.98 4.42 -23.58
C ALA A 356 -3.74 5.04 -24.96
N THR A 357 -4.36 6.19 -25.24
CA THR A 357 -4.20 6.94 -26.50
C THR A 357 -2.76 7.40 -26.70
N THR A 358 -2.12 7.95 -25.68
CA THR A 358 -0.70 8.34 -25.79
C THR A 358 0.22 7.14 -26.02
N ARG A 359 -0.09 6.00 -25.41
CA ARG A 359 0.65 4.76 -25.62
C ARG A 359 0.46 4.18 -27.02
N LEU A 360 -0.75 4.26 -27.58
CA LEU A 360 -1.02 3.93 -28.97
C LEU A 360 -0.15 4.78 -29.91
N ALA A 361 -0.13 6.10 -29.71
CA ALA A 361 0.73 6.99 -30.51
C ALA A 361 2.21 6.58 -30.41
N CYS A 362 2.71 6.22 -29.21
CA CYS A 362 4.06 5.69 -29.05
C CYS A 362 4.29 4.34 -29.76
N ALA A 363 3.30 3.47 -29.81
CA ALA A 363 3.38 2.19 -30.52
C ALA A 363 3.48 2.41 -32.04
N GLN A 364 2.59 3.23 -32.60
CA GLN A 364 2.60 3.62 -34.02
C GLN A 364 3.94 4.27 -34.42
N LEU A 365 4.43 5.20 -33.58
CA LEU A 365 5.74 5.83 -33.84
C LEU A 365 6.88 4.81 -33.80
N GLY A 366 6.81 3.82 -32.91
CA GLY A 366 7.79 2.74 -32.81
C GLY A 366 7.84 1.82 -34.04
N GLN A 367 6.72 1.74 -34.80
CA GLN A 367 6.63 1.06 -36.09
C GLN A 367 7.08 1.93 -37.27
N ARG A 368 7.54 3.15 -37.00
CA ARG A 368 7.91 4.18 -37.97
C ARG A 368 6.75 4.75 -38.78
N ASP A 369 5.53 4.57 -38.31
CA ASP A 369 4.34 5.13 -38.96
C ASP A 369 4.02 6.53 -38.40
N ALA A 370 4.75 7.53 -38.89
CA ALA A 370 4.73 8.88 -38.34
C ALA A 370 3.36 9.57 -38.43
N GLY A 371 2.62 9.35 -39.53
CA GLY A 371 1.36 10.05 -39.82
C GLY A 371 0.28 9.71 -38.79
N PRO A 372 -0.14 8.44 -38.68
CA PRO A 372 -1.07 7.95 -37.67
C PRO A 372 -0.58 8.23 -36.25
N ALA A 373 0.72 8.08 -35.98
CA ALA A 373 1.28 8.38 -34.67
C ALA A 373 1.02 9.82 -34.22
N VAL A 374 1.24 10.80 -35.11
CA VAL A 374 0.97 12.21 -34.81
C VAL A 374 -0.52 12.48 -34.70
N ALA A 375 -1.34 11.94 -35.62
CA ALA A 375 -2.79 12.10 -35.55
C ALA A 375 -3.36 11.56 -34.21
N THR A 376 -2.92 10.37 -33.79
CA THR A 376 -3.28 9.80 -32.49
C THR A 376 -2.77 10.66 -31.33
N ALA A 377 -1.53 11.14 -31.37
CA ALA A 377 -0.98 12.00 -30.32
C ALA A 377 -1.77 13.31 -30.17
N MET A 378 -2.22 13.89 -31.29
CA MET A 378 -3.06 15.10 -31.30
C MET A 378 -4.49 14.85 -30.81
N SER A 379 -4.97 13.60 -30.82
CA SER A 379 -6.29 13.23 -30.28
C SER A 379 -6.33 13.10 -28.75
N VAL A 380 -5.15 13.16 -28.08
CA VAL A 380 -5.07 13.13 -26.61
C VAL A 380 -5.72 14.40 -26.05
N PRO A 381 -6.67 14.30 -25.09
CA PRO A 381 -7.33 15.48 -24.52
C PRO A 381 -6.34 16.50 -23.96
N ALA A 382 -6.51 17.78 -24.28
CA ALA A 382 -5.59 18.86 -23.92
C ALA A 382 -5.34 18.96 -22.40
N ASP A 383 -6.39 18.88 -21.56
CA ASP A 383 -6.26 18.88 -20.09
C ASP A 383 -5.29 17.79 -19.61
N ALA A 384 -5.41 16.57 -20.16
CA ALA A 384 -4.53 15.47 -19.80
C ALA A 384 -3.11 15.66 -20.38
N ALA A 385 -3.00 16.17 -21.61
CA ALA A 385 -1.72 16.44 -22.26
C ALA A 385 -0.85 17.42 -21.46
N VAL A 386 -1.49 18.41 -20.83
CA VAL A 386 -0.83 19.46 -20.05
C VAL A 386 -0.67 19.06 -18.59
N HIS A 387 -1.76 18.65 -17.92
CA HIS A 387 -1.78 18.55 -16.46
C HIS A 387 -1.51 17.14 -15.92
N HIS A 388 -1.66 16.08 -16.72
CA HIS A 388 -1.44 14.72 -16.23
C HIS A 388 0.05 14.32 -16.36
N PRO A 389 0.81 14.11 -15.26
CA PRO A 389 2.27 14.01 -15.31
C PRO A 389 2.83 12.87 -16.16
N ARG A 390 2.14 11.72 -16.20
CA ARG A 390 2.51 10.59 -17.07
C ARG A 390 2.26 10.87 -18.54
N VAL A 391 1.09 11.40 -18.90
CA VAL A 391 0.73 11.74 -20.28
C VAL A 391 1.70 12.79 -20.81
N ALA A 392 1.89 13.89 -20.07
CA ALA A 392 2.83 14.94 -20.43
C ALA A 392 4.27 14.41 -20.63
N ARG A 393 4.76 13.51 -19.76
CA ARG A 393 6.08 12.89 -19.97
C ARG A 393 6.14 12.03 -21.23
N MET A 394 5.12 11.21 -21.48
CA MET A 394 5.08 10.36 -22.68
C MET A 394 5.03 11.21 -23.95
N LEU A 395 4.25 12.29 -23.97
CA LEU A 395 4.20 13.21 -25.11
C LEU A 395 5.52 13.97 -25.32
N ARG A 396 6.25 14.34 -24.25
CA ARG A 396 7.62 14.88 -24.40
C ARG A 396 8.58 13.86 -25.02
N ASN A 397 8.51 12.60 -24.59
CA ASN A 397 9.33 11.54 -25.18
C ASN A 397 8.93 11.26 -26.65
N PHE A 398 7.64 11.33 -26.96
CA PHE A 398 7.12 11.25 -28.32
C PHE A 398 7.67 12.38 -29.19
N HIS A 399 7.63 13.63 -28.69
CA HIS A 399 8.17 14.80 -29.37
C HIS A 399 9.66 14.61 -29.71
N ILE A 400 10.48 14.16 -28.76
CA ILE A 400 11.90 13.88 -29.01
C ILE A 400 12.08 12.81 -30.11
N LYS A 401 11.29 11.73 -30.05
CA LYS A 401 11.39 10.62 -31.00
C LYS A 401 10.97 10.99 -32.42
N ILE A 402 9.88 11.75 -32.59
CA ILE A 402 9.42 12.14 -33.93
C ILE A 402 10.42 13.08 -34.62
N HIS A 403 11.03 14.00 -33.87
CA HIS A 403 12.09 14.88 -34.38
C HIS A 403 13.34 14.11 -34.81
N ALA A 404 13.71 13.07 -34.07
CA ALA A 404 14.84 12.20 -34.45
C ALA A 404 14.53 11.32 -35.66
N MET A 405 13.28 10.84 -35.79
CA MET A 405 12.88 9.88 -36.81
C MET A 405 12.54 10.52 -38.16
N ALA A 406 11.91 11.69 -38.15
CA ALA A 406 11.42 12.36 -39.35
C ALA A 406 11.71 13.88 -39.28
N PRO A 407 12.99 14.29 -39.24
CA PRO A 407 13.37 15.69 -39.15
C PRO A 407 12.84 16.46 -40.38
N ASN A 408 12.33 17.68 -40.16
CA ASN A 408 11.81 18.57 -41.20
C ASN A 408 10.66 18.00 -42.07
N SER A 409 10.02 16.91 -41.65
CA SER A 409 8.86 16.35 -42.36
C SER A 409 7.60 17.21 -42.17
N PRO A 410 6.62 17.17 -43.09
CA PRO A 410 5.32 17.80 -42.90
C PRO A 410 4.64 17.35 -41.60
N THR A 411 4.73 16.06 -41.27
CA THR A 411 4.19 15.46 -40.05
C THR A 411 4.79 16.05 -38.78
N THR A 412 6.12 16.25 -38.76
CA THR A 412 6.81 16.90 -37.64
C THR A 412 6.44 18.37 -37.52
N ARG A 413 6.24 19.09 -38.63
CA ARG A 413 5.75 20.48 -38.61
C ARG A 413 4.34 20.58 -38.03
N MET A 414 3.42 19.72 -38.48
CA MET A 414 2.05 19.64 -37.97
C MET A 414 2.03 19.36 -36.46
N TRP A 415 2.87 18.43 -35.98
CA TRP A 415 3.03 18.18 -34.56
C TRP A 415 3.52 19.42 -33.79
N ASN A 416 4.49 20.16 -34.33
CA ASN A 416 5.02 21.36 -33.68
C ASN A 416 3.95 22.46 -33.59
N GLU A 417 3.18 22.69 -34.65
CA GLU A 417 2.08 23.66 -34.66
C GLU A 417 1.05 23.33 -33.58
N TYR A 418 0.60 22.06 -33.53
CA TYR A 418 -0.32 21.59 -32.50
C TYR A 418 0.25 21.74 -31.08
N ALA A 419 1.49 21.29 -30.86
CA ALA A 419 2.13 21.35 -29.55
C ALA A 419 2.33 22.81 -29.11
N HIS A 420 2.63 23.72 -30.03
CA HIS A 420 2.76 25.14 -29.75
C HIS A 420 1.45 25.75 -29.29
N ALA A 421 0.36 25.53 -30.03
CA ALA A 421 -0.97 26.03 -29.67
C ALA A 421 -1.44 25.45 -28.32
N THR A 422 -1.35 24.13 -28.15
CA THR A 422 -1.88 23.44 -26.97
C THR A 422 -1.08 23.74 -25.69
N TRP A 423 0.25 23.93 -25.79
CA TRP A 423 1.11 24.05 -24.60
C TRP A 423 1.51 25.50 -24.26
N LYS A 424 1.39 26.47 -25.17
CA LYS A 424 1.57 27.89 -24.82
C LYS A 424 0.34 28.50 -24.14
N GLU A 425 -0.87 28.06 -24.47
CA GLU A 425 -2.12 28.57 -23.87
C GLU A 425 -2.34 28.09 -22.43
N SER A 426 -1.39 27.33 -21.87
CA SER A 426 -1.48 26.71 -20.54
C SER A 426 -0.52 27.29 -19.49
N VAL A 427 0.17 28.40 -19.80
CA VAL A 427 1.07 29.13 -18.88
C VAL A 427 0.38 30.36 -18.33
#